data_AF-A0A2C9DCM3-F1
#
_entry.id   AF-A0A2C9DCM3-F1
#
_cell.length_a   1.000
_cell.length_b   1.000
_cell.length_c   1.000
_cell.angle_alpha   90.00
_cell.angle_beta   90.00
_cell.angle_gamma   90.00
#
_symmetry.space_group_name_H-M   'P 1'
#
loop_
_entity.id
_entity.type
_entity.pdbx_description
1 polymer ?
#
loop_
_entity_poly.entity_id
_entity_poly.type
_entity_poly.pdbx_seq_one_letter_code
_entity_poly.pdbx_strand_id
1 'polypeptide(L)'
;MFKRLVLALALLATAPVYLASASTASAATPAVATANVNLRAGPSTAYPVVTVVPARAHVVTYGCLANYSWCDISLGTARGWVAAKYVQVVYQGAPVVVTAPVARSVGLAVVAFNKAYWDTYYPAYPWYPRWAAYPPYAVPPPYAPRVQSHSRSVQCVNGTCTGTRSTTGIYGGSANQTRQCANGNCTATRNVVGPYGGTASRTRNCSRGDASCSVTRTGPMGRTGTRTHIFGN
;
A
#
# COMPACT_ATOMS: atom_id res chain seq x y z
N MET A 1 12.57 -73.41 9.58
CA MET A 1 13.13 -72.94 10.86
C MET A 1 14.06 -71.76 10.58
N PHE A 2 13.80 -70.59 11.18
CA PHE A 2 14.67 -69.41 11.42
C PHE A 2 15.65 -68.96 10.29
N LYS A 3 15.77 -67.69 9.86
CA LYS A 3 15.76 -66.43 10.62
C LYS A 3 16.07 -65.26 9.66
N ARG A 4 15.60 -64.06 10.03
CA ARG A 4 16.17 -62.70 9.80
C ARG A 4 15.55 -61.83 8.69
N LEU A 5 14.65 -60.98 9.19
CA LEU A 5 14.43 -59.57 8.84
C LEU A 5 15.58 -58.92 8.06
N VAL A 6 15.22 -58.24 6.97
CA VAL A 6 15.88 -57.00 6.55
C VAL A 6 14.79 -55.98 6.23
N LEU A 7 14.71 -54.95 7.08
CA LEU A 7 14.03 -53.68 6.79
C LEU A 7 14.71 -53.02 5.58
N ALA A 8 13.94 -52.59 4.59
CA ALA A 8 14.38 -51.56 3.65
C ALA A 8 13.23 -50.59 3.39
N LEU A 9 13.34 -49.47 4.08
CA LEU A 9 12.53 -48.26 4.06
C LEU A 9 12.90 -47.44 2.80
N ALA A 10 11.91 -47.05 1.98
CA ALA A 10 11.88 -45.76 1.26
C ALA A 10 10.70 -45.70 0.25
N LEU A 11 9.51 -45.31 0.71
CA LEU A 11 8.51 -44.70 -0.18
C LEU A 11 8.80 -43.18 -0.25
N LEU A 12 9.41 -42.73 -1.35
CA LEU A 12 9.42 -41.31 -1.72
C LEU A 12 8.17 -41.02 -2.56
N ALA A 13 7.06 -40.68 -1.90
CA ALA A 13 5.90 -40.10 -2.55
C ALA A 13 6.15 -38.59 -2.76
N THR A 14 6.52 -38.19 -3.96
CA THR A 14 6.59 -36.78 -4.37
C THR A 14 5.18 -36.25 -4.62
N ALA A 15 4.56 -35.66 -3.59
CA ALA A 15 3.34 -34.89 -3.77
C ALA A 15 3.67 -33.50 -4.35
N PRO A 16 3.03 -33.06 -5.45
CA PRO A 16 3.20 -31.70 -5.93
C PRO A 16 2.59 -30.73 -4.92
N VAL A 17 3.44 -29.85 -4.39
CA VAL A 17 3.01 -28.72 -3.55
C VAL A 17 2.31 -27.73 -4.48
N TYR A 18 0.98 -27.80 -4.52
CA TYR A 18 0.17 -26.73 -5.09
C TYR A 18 0.34 -25.50 -4.20
N LEU A 19 1.10 -24.51 -4.66
CA LEU A 19 1.10 -23.19 -4.04
C LEU A 19 -0.30 -22.60 -4.24
N ALA A 20 -1.15 -22.76 -3.23
CA ALA A 20 -2.39 -22.01 -3.13
C ALA A 20 -2.02 -20.53 -3.04
N SER A 21 -2.29 -19.79 -4.12
CA SER A 21 -2.27 -18.33 -4.14
C SER A 21 -3.18 -17.85 -3.03
N ALA A 22 -2.61 -17.34 -1.92
CA ALA A 22 -3.39 -16.70 -0.89
C ALA A 22 -4.07 -15.47 -1.49
N SER A 23 -5.33 -15.60 -1.89
CA SER A 23 -6.20 -14.46 -2.14
C SER A 23 -6.32 -13.74 -0.80
N THR A 24 -5.68 -12.59 -0.68
CA THR A 24 -5.95 -11.68 0.42
C THR A 24 -7.43 -11.35 0.36
N ALA A 25 -8.23 -11.96 1.25
CA ALA A 25 -9.63 -11.65 1.37
C ALA A 25 -9.76 -10.16 1.68
N SER A 26 -10.17 -9.39 0.68
CA SER A 26 -10.36 -7.96 0.81
C SER A 26 -11.52 -7.75 1.78
N ALA A 27 -11.26 -7.14 2.94
CA ALA A 27 -12.31 -6.89 3.92
C ALA A 27 -13.40 -6.03 3.28
N ALA A 28 -14.62 -6.55 3.28
CA ALA A 28 -15.80 -5.84 2.82
C ALA A 28 -16.24 -4.83 3.90
N THR A 29 -16.22 -3.55 3.57
CA THR A 29 -16.58 -2.45 4.47
C THR A 29 -17.88 -1.79 4.02
N PRO A 30 -18.91 -1.69 4.88
CA PRO A 30 -20.13 -0.99 4.54
C PRO A 30 -19.86 0.50 4.34
N ALA A 31 -20.49 1.09 3.33
CA ALA A 31 -20.32 2.48 2.94
C ALA A 31 -21.64 3.06 2.39
N VAL A 32 -21.65 4.38 2.19
CA VAL A 32 -22.80 5.13 1.67
C VAL A 32 -22.34 6.05 0.54
N ALA A 33 -23.10 6.10 -0.55
CA ALA A 33 -22.84 7.02 -1.64
C ALA A 33 -23.28 8.45 -1.29
N THR A 34 -22.45 9.45 -1.58
CA THR A 34 -22.77 10.85 -1.22
C THR A 34 -23.60 11.59 -2.26
N ALA A 35 -23.63 11.08 -3.50
CA ALA A 35 -24.33 11.68 -4.63
C ALA A 35 -24.75 10.60 -5.63
N ASN A 36 -25.56 10.99 -6.61
CA ASN A 36 -25.83 10.14 -7.78
C ASN A 36 -24.52 10.00 -8.57
N VAL A 37 -23.93 8.80 -8.58
CA VAL A 37 -22.61 8.56 -9.15
C VAL A 37 -22.62 7.31 -10.03
N ASN A 38 -21.90 7.38 -11.15
CA ASN A 38 -21.78 6.23 -12.05
C ASN A 38 -20.84 5.18 -11.43
N LEU A 39 -21.35 3.95 -11.28
CA LEU A 39 -20.54 2.76 -11.08
C LEU A 39 -19.94 2.37 -12.43
N ARG A 40 -18.61 2.35 -12.53
CA ARG A 40 -17.91 2.12 -13.80
C ARG A 40 -17.20 0.77 -13.80
N ALA A 41 -16.97 0.24 -15.00
CA ALA A 41 -16.27 -1.02 -15.18
C ALA A 41 -14.76 -0.94 -14.86
N GLY A 42 -14.23 0.27 -14.68
CA GLY A 42 -12.83 0.49 -14.33
C GLY A 42 -12.60 1.88 -13.74
N PRO A 43 -11.41 2.13 -13.17
CA PRO A 43 -11.10 3.33 -12.38
C PRO A 43 -10.76 4.56 -13.25
N SER A 44 -11.63 4.89 -14.19
CA SER A 44 -11.54 6.07 -15.06
C SER A 44 -12.90 6.37 -15.68
N THR A 45 -13.14 7.63 -16.05
CA THR A 45 -14.35 8.03 -16.78
C THR A 45 -14.40 7.50 -18.21
N ALA A 46 -13.29 6.99 -18.75
CA ALA A 46 -13.23 6.32 -20.04
C ALA A 46 -13.85 4.91 -20.05
N TYR A 47 -13.99 4.27 -18.88
CA TYR A 47 -14.64 2.97 -18.77
C TYR A 47 -16.17 3.09 -18.81
N PRO A 48 -16.85 2.07 -19.35
CA PRO A 48 -18.30 2.07 -19.48
C PRO A 48 -18.96 2.09 -18.11
N VAL A 49 -20.18 2.61 -18.08
CA VAL A 49 -21.02 2.62 -16.88
C VAL A 49 -21.69 1.25 -16.74
N VAL A 50 -21.54 0.65 -15.56
CA VAL A 50 -22.22 -0.57 -15.15
C VAL A 50 -23.65 -0.24 -14.72
N THR A 51 -23.80 0.76 -13.85
CA THR A 51 -25.08 1.30 -13.39
C THR A 51 -24.85 2.66 -12.70
N VAL A 52 -25.92 3.31 -12.25
CA VAL A 52 -25.87 4.51 -11.39
C VAL A 52 -26.12 4.08 -9.95
N VAL A 53 -25.26 4.54 -9.04
CA VAL A 53 -25.47 4.43 -7.60
C VAL A 53 -26.23 5.67 -7.14
N PRO A 54 -27.45 5.51 -6.58
CA PRO A 54 -28.22 6.64 -6.07
C PRO A 54 -27.53 7.30 -4.88
N ALA A 55 -27.75 8.60 -4.70
CA ALA A 55 -27.35 9.28 -3.48
C ALA A 55 -27.94 8.59 -2.25
N ARG A 56 -27.16 8.48 -1.17
CA ARG A 56 -27.49 7.80 0.09
C ARG A 56 -27.72 6.29 -0.03
N ALA A 57 -27.43 5.68 -1.18
CA ALA A 57 -27.48 4.24 -1.30
C ALA A 57 -26.42 3.57 -0.42
N HIS A 58 -26.81 2.50 0.26
CA HIS A 58 -25.89 1.62 0.97
C HIS A 58 -25.14 0.75 -0.03
N VAL A 59 -23.82 0.77 0.07
CA VAL A 59 -22.91 0.02 -0.80
C VAL A 59 -21.88 -0.73 0.05
N VAL A 60 -21.25 -1.73 -0.54
CA VAL A 60 -20.14 -2.45 0.10
C VAL A 60 -18.86 -2.08 -0.62
N THR A 61 -17.86 -1.59 0.11
CA THR A 61 -16.53 -1.27 -0.42
C THR A 61 -15.60 -2.43 -0.15
N TYR A 62 -14.93 -2.95 -1.17
CA TYR A 62 -14.00 -4.07 -1.05
C TYR A 62 -12.56 -3.61 -1.03
N GLY A 63 -12.33 -2.37 -1.42
CA GLY A 63 -11.03 -1.74 -1.34
C GLY A 63 -10.99 -0.52 -2.24
N CYS A 64 -9.88 0.20 -2.15
CA CYS A 64 -9.62 1.31 -3.05
C CYS A 64 -8.32 1.11 -3.79
N LEU A 65 -8.19 1.83 -4.91
CA LEU A 65 -6.90 1.97 -5.55
C LEU A 65 -5.89 2.50 -4.55
N ALA A 66 -4.64 2.19 -4.84
CA ALA A 66 -3.51 2.52 -4.02
C ALA A 66 -3.41 4.05 -3.72
N ASN A 67 -3.80 4.90 -4.67
CA ASN A 67 -3.87 6.35 -4.52
C ASN A 67 -5.19 6.88 -3.93
N TYR A 68 -6.10 5.98 -3.52
CA TYR A 68 -7.45 6.25 -3.00
C TYR A 68 -8.28 7.18 -3.89
N SER A 69 -8.05 7.16 -5.21
CA SER A 69 -8.82 7.97 -6.16
C SER A 69 -10.13 7.30 -6.59
N TRP A 70 -10.14 5.97 -6.61
CA TRP A 70 -11.30 5.13 -6.91
C TRP A 70 -11.41 4.00 -5.91
N CYS A 71 -12.63 3.61 -5.59
CA CYS A 71 -12.94 2.47 -4.75
C CYS A 71 -13.76 1.45 -5.53
N ASP A 72 -13.40 0.19 -5.35
CA ASP A 72 -14.14 -0.97 -5.85
C ASP A 72 -15.28 -1.26 -4.87
N ILE A 73 -16.51 -1.11 -5.34
CA ILE A 73 -17.73 -1.20 -4.54
C ILE A 73 -18.74 -2.13 -5.22
N SER A 74 -19.66 -2.69 -4.44
CA SER A 74 -20.86 -3.33 -4.96
C SER A 74 -22.14 -2.62 -4.53
N LEU A 75 -23.08 -2.54 -5.47
CA LEU A 75 -24.47 -2.17 -5.24
C LEU A 75 -25.34 -3.35 -5.66
N GLY A 76 -25.89 -4.09 -4.70
CA GLY A 76 -26.51 -5.38 -4.97
C GLY A 76 -25.52 -6.33 -5.65
N THR A 77 -25.90 -6.88 -6.81
CA THR A 77 -25.05 -7.76 -7.62
C THR A 77 -24.09 -7.02 -8.55
N ALA A 78 -24.26 -5.70 -8.73
CA ALA A 78 -23.40 -4.91 -9.60
C ALA A 78 -22.08 -4.59 -8.90
N ARG A 79 -20.96 -4.92 -9.54
CA ARG A 79 -19.59 -4.69 -9.05
C ARG A 79 -18.87 -3.68 -9.94
N GLY A 80 -18.14 -2.74 -9.35
CA GLY A 80 -17.34 -1.80 -10.14
C GLY A 80 -16.68 -0.69 -9.34
N TRP A 81 -16.23 0.32 -10.06
CA TRP A 81 -15.40 1.41 -9.54
C TRP A 81 -16.19 2.72 -9.46
N VAL A 82 -16.09 3.39 -8.31
CA VAL A 82 -16.60 4.74 -8.06
C VAL A 82 -15.46 5.62 -7.56
N ALA A 83 -15.47 6.91 -7.88
CA ALA A 83 -14.47 7.84 -7.35
C ALA A 83 -14.62 7.94 -5.82
N ALA A 84 -13.52 7.79 -5.07
CA ALA A 84 -13.54 7.64 -3.61
C ALA A 84 -14.20 8.83 -2.88
N LYS A 85 -14.13 10.03 -3.47
CA LYS A 85 -14.79 11.25 -2.96
C LYS A 85 -16.32 11.13 -2.84
N TYR A 86 -16.93 10.16 -3.52
CA TYR A 86 -18.36 9.89 -3.45
C TYR A 86 -18.72 8.73 -2.52
N VAL A 87 -17.75 8.17 -1.81
CA VAL A 87 -17.93 7.06 -0.87
C VAL A 87 -17.70 7.57 0.54
N GLN A 88 -18.64 7.33 1.44
CA GLN A 88 -18.52 7.59 2.87
C GLN A 88 -18.50 6.28 3.65
N VAL A 89 -17.60 6.19 4.62
CA VAL A 89 -17.54 5.10 5.61
C VAL A 89 -17.80 5.66 7.00
N VAL A 90 -18.22 4.81 7.93
CA VAL A 90 -18.35 5.22 9.33
C VAL A 90 -16.96 5.18 9.97
N TYR A 91 -16.49 6.33 10.43
CA TYR A 91 -15.23 6.48 11.15
C TYR A 91 -15.49 7.29 12.42
N GLN A 92 -15.10 6.73 13.58
CA GLN A 92 -15.30 7.37 14.89
C GLN A 92 -16.76 7.79 15.16
N GLY A 93 -17.73 7.00 14.70
CA GLY A 93 -19.16 7.27 14.90
C GLY A 93 -19.78 8.30 13.94
N ALA A 94 -19.00 8.88 13.02
CA ALA A 94 -19.49 9.83 12.02
C ALA A 94 -19.29 9.30 10.58
N PRO A 95 -20.18 9.64 9.63
CA PRO A 95 -19.94 9.37 8.22
C PRO A 95 -18.85 10.30 7.69
N VAL A 96 -17.74 9.73 7.21
CA VAL A 96 -16.58 10.46 6.68
C VAL A 96 -16.28 9.99 5.26
N VAL A 97 -16.01 10.94 4.36
CA VAL A 97 -15.61 10.63 2.98
C VAL A 97 -14.30 9.85 2.98
N VAL A 98 -14.21 8.83 2.14
CA VAL A 98 -13.01 8.01 2.01
C VAL A 98 -11.85 8.88 1.51
N THR A 99 -10.87 9.04 2.38
CA THR A 99 -9.58 9.67 2.09
C THR A 99 -8.47 8.69 2.46
N ALA A 100 -7.24 8.90 1.96
CA ALA A 100 -6.12 7.99 2.27
C ALA A 100 -5.88 7.77 3.78
N PRO A 101 -5.94 8.80 4.66
CA PRO A 101 -5.83 8.58 6.10
C PRO A 101 -6.99 7.76 6.68
N VAL A 102 -8.23 8.10 6.32
CA VAL A 102 -9.43 7.41 6.83
C VAL A 102 -9.44 5.96 6.39
N ALA A 103 -9.14 5.70 5.11
CA ALA A 103 -9.15 4.36 4.54
C ALA A 103 -8.18 3.40 5.27
N ARG A 104 -7.01 3.90 5.69
CA ARG A 104 -6.08 3.11 6.52
C ARG A 104 -6.61 2.86 7.92
N SER A 105 -7.20 3.89 8.54
CA SER A 105 -7.73 3.76 9.90
C SER A 105 -8.93 2.80 9.98
N VAL A 106 -9.74 2.72 8.92
CA VAL A 106 -10.87 1.77 8.83
C VAL A 106 -10.49 0.41 8.21
N GLY A 107 -9.22 0.21 7.85
CA GLY A 107 -8.75 -1.06 7.28
C GLY A 107 -9.25 -1.36 5.87
N LEU A 108 -9.59 -0.35 5.07
CA LEU A 108 -9.92 -0.55 3.65
C LEU A 108 -8.69 -1.09 2.91
N ALA A 109 -8.87 -2.24 2.28
CA ALA A 109 -7.82 -2.89 1.50
C ALA A 109 -7.42 -2.06 0.26
N VAL A 110 -6.18 -2.25 -0.17
CA VAL A 110 -5.70 -1.73 -1.46
C VAL A 110 -5.91 -2.80 -2.52
N VAL A 111 -6.67 -2.48 -3.55
CA VAL A 111 -7.01 -3.38 -4.66
C VAL A 111 -6.48 -2.84 -5.99
N ALA A 112 -6.30 -3.74 -6.96
CA ALA A 112 -5.85 -3.40 -8.31
C ALA A 112 -6.95 -3.71 -9.33
N PHE A 113 -6.97 -2.93 -10.40
CA PHE A 113 -7.77 -3.22 -11.58
C PHE A 113 -6.90 -3.91 -12.64
N ASN A 114 -7.34 -5.04 -13.17
CA ASN A 114 -6.62 -5.81 -14.18
C ASN A 114 -7.60 -6.62 -15.05
N LYS A 115 -7.05 -7.35 -16.03
CA LYS A 115 -7.85 -8.17 -16.95
C LYS A 115 -8.62 -9.29 -16.22
N ALA A 116 -8.04 -9.92 -15.20
CA ALA A 116 -8.73 -10.95 -14.43
C ALA A 116 -9.99 -10.43 -13.70
N TYR A 117 -9.91 -9.23 -13.11
CA TYR A 117 -11.08 -8.54 -12.54
C TYR A 117 -12.17 -8.33 -13.61
N TRP A 118 -11.78 -7.85 -14.80
CA TRP A 118 -12.71 -7.62 -15.90
C TRP A 118 -13.41 -8.91 -16.35
N ASP A 119 -12.65 -9.99 -16.52
CA ASP A 119 -13.17 -11.31 -16.91
C ASP A 119 -14.06 -11.94 -15.84
N THR A 120 -13.84 -11.60 -14.56
CA THR A 120 -14.63 -12.12 -13.45
C THR A 120 -16.01 -11.45 -13.36
N TYR A 121 -16.06 -10.12 -13.48
CA TYR A 121 -17.28 -9.37 -13.15
C TYR A 121 -18.10 -8.95 -14.36
N TYR A 122 -17.53 -8.93 -15.57
CA TYR A 122 -18.20 -8.36 -16.73
C TYR A 122 -18.55 -9.28 -17.90
N PRO A 123 -18.50 -10.63 -17.82
CA PRO A 123 -18.72 -11.47 -19.01
C PRO A 123 -20.10 -11.30 -19.66
N ALA A 124 -21.10 -10.87 -18.88
CA ALA A 124 -22.47 -10.65 -19.35
C ALA A 124 -22.70 -9.27 -20.01
N TYR A 125 -21.74 -8.34 -19.98
CA TYR A 125 -21.94 -6.98 -20.48
C TYR A 125 -21.60 -6.85 -21.97
N PRO A 126 -22.37 -6.08 -22.77
CA PRO A 126 -22.15 -5.97 -24.22
C PRO A 126 -20.76 -5.48 -24.63
N TRP A 127 -20.14 -4.65 -23.79
CA TRP A 127 -18.81 -4.08 -24.02
C TRP A 127 -17.67 -4.99 -23.55
N TYR A 128 -17.97 -6.13 -22.94
CA TYR A 128 -16.98 -7.09 -22.40
C TYR A 128 -15.87 -7.47 -23.39
N PRO A 129 -16.16 -7.82 -24.66
CA PRO A 129 -15.12 -8.26 -25.59
C PRO A 129 -14.11 -7.16 -25.94
N ARG A 130 -14.45 -5.89 -25.65
CA ARG A 130 -13.69 -4.70 -26.07
C ARG A 130 -12.64 -4.26 -25.04
N TRP A 131 -12.09 -5.17 -24.25
CA TRP A 131 -11.04 -4.84 -23.27
C TRP A 131 -9.92 -3.95 -23.83
N ALA A 132 -9.41 -4.29 -25.03
CA ALA A 132 -8.33 -3.56 -25.68
C ALA A 132 -8.72 -2.15 -26.18
N ALA A 133 -10.01 -1.84 -26.25
CA ALA A 133 -10.50 -0.52 -26.64
C ALA A 133 -10.46 0.48 -25.46
N TYR A 134 -10.30 -0.01 -24.24
CA TYR A 134 -10.21 0.82 -23.05
C TYR A 134 -8.76 1.12 -22.71
N PRO A 135 -8.45 2.33 -22.18
CA PRO A 135 -7.10 2.64 -21.78
C PRO A 135 -6.62 1.56 -20.81
N PRO A 136 -5.42 0.99 -21.00
CA PRO A 136 -4.84 0.15 -19.97
C PRO A 136 -4.79 1.00 -18.70
N TYR A 137 -5.32 0.48 -17.60
CA TYR A 137 -5.04 1.06 -16.30
C TYR A 137 -3.57 0.78 -15.99
N ALA A 138 -2.68 1.61 -16.56
CA ALA A 138 -1.42 1.86 -15.94
C ALA A 138 -1.77 2.52 -14.61
N VAL A 139 -1.39 1.90 -13.49
CA VAL A 139 -1.24 2.63 -12.23
C VAL A 139 -0.58 3.94 -12.62
N PRO A 140 -1.25 5.10 -12.49
CA PRO A 140 -0.69 6.34 -13.02
C PRO A 140 0.74 6.43 -12.53
N PRO A 141 1.74 6.60 -13.42
CA PRO A 141 3.14 6.70 -13.02
C PRO A 141 3.17 7.70 -11.87
N PRO A 142 3.86 7.39 -10.75
CA PRO A 142 3.67 8.10 -9.49
C PRO A 142 3.74 9.60 -9.79
N TYR A 143 2.57 10.25 -9.85
CA TYR A 143 2.47 11.63 -10.26
C TYR A 143 3.43 12.39 -9.34
N ALA A 144 4.25 13.27 -9.94
CA ALA A 144 5.34 13.95 -9.27
C ALA A 144 4.96 14.28 -7.81
N PRO A 145 5.76 13.86 -6.82
CA PRO A 145 5.35 13.80 -5.43
C PRO A 145 4.88 15.18 -4.95
N ARG A 146 3.57 15.37 -4.86
CA ARG A 146 2.97 16.61 -4.37
C ARG A 146 2.89 16.51 -2.84
N VAL A 147 3.64 17.37 -2.19
CA VAL A 147 3.76 17.45 -0.72
C VAL A 147 2.53 18.17 -0.16
N GLN A 148 1.85 17.57 0.80
CA GLN A 148 0.75 18.18 1.55
C GLN A 148 1.28 19.05 2.69
N SER A 149 2.31 18.59 3.41
CA SER A 149 2.99 19.38 4.43
C SER A 149 4.49 19.09 4.48
N HIS A 150 5.27 20.12 4.78
CA HIS A 150 6.71 20.03 4.98
C HIS A 150 7.10 20.87 6.20
N SER A 151 7.87 20.27 7.09
CA SER A 151 8.51 20.98 8.20
C SER A 151 10.00 20.67 8.26
N ARG A 152 10.76 21.64 8.76
CA ARG A 152 12.17 21.51 9.11
C ARG A 152 12.43 22.25 10.41
N SER A 153 13.20 21.65 11.31
CA SER A 153 13.68 22.31 12.53
C SER A 153 15.09 21.85 12.84
N VAL A 154 15.85 22.73 13.48
CA VAL A 154 17.20 22.45 13.98
C VAL A 154 17.29 23.05 15.37
N GLN A 155 17.74 22.26 16.34
CA GLN A 155 17.92 22.68 17.73
C GLN A 155 19.29 22.20 18.20
N CYS A 156 20.04 23.08 18.86
CA CYS A 156 21.36 22.76 19.40
C CYS A 156 21.39 23.13 20.89
N VAL A 157 21.70 22.15 21.74
CA VAL A 157 21.79 22.32 23.20
C VAL A 157 23.00 21.56 23.70
N ASN A 158 23.85 22.21 24.51
CA ASN A 158 25.03 21.62 25.16
C ASN A 158 25.91 20.78 24.20
N GLY A 159 26.28 21.37 23.05
CA GLY A 159 27.15 20.70 22.06
C GLY A 159 26.49 19.57 21.25
N THR A 160 25.19 19.32 21.45
CA THR A 160 24.40 18.36 20.67
C THR A 160 23.44 19.11 19.76
N CYS A 161 23.52 18.86 18.45
CA CYS A 161 22.61 19.43 17.46
C CYS A 161 21.70 18.36 16.87
N THR A 162 20.39 18.60 16.92
CA THR A 162 19.36 17.74 16.34
C THR A 162 18.60 18.49 15.26
N GLY A 163 18.67 17.99 14.03
CA GLY A 163 17.87 18.44 12.90
C GLY A 163 16.77 17.45 12.58
N THR A 164 15.54 17.93 12.44
CA THR A 164 14.37 17.12 12.07
C THR A 164 13.75 17.66 10.79
N ARG A 165 13.39 16.75 9.88
CA ARG A 165 12.66 17.05 8.65
C ARG A 165 11.47 16.10 8.54
N SER A 166 10.28 16.65 8.34
CA SER A 166 9.09 15.87 8.04
C SER A 166 8.49 16.30 6.70
N THR A 167 7.92 15.34 6.00
CA THR A 167 7.21 15.57 4.74
C THR A 167 6.06 14.58 4.66
N THR A 168 4.85 15.06 4.38
CA THR A 168 3.70 14.23 4.05
C THR A 168 3.26 14.49 2.62
N GLY A 169 2.92 13.45 1.88
CA GLY A 169 2.36 13.53 0.54
C GLY A 169 0.83 13.54 0.60
N ILE A 170 0.20 14.18 -0.38
CA ILE A 170 -1.27 14.25 -0.50
C ILE A 170 -1.95 12.87 -0.61
N TYR A 171 -1.20 11.85 -1.03
CA TYR A 171 -1.66 10.46 -1.12
C TYR A 171 -1.29 9.62 0.11
N GLY A 172 -0.96 10.27 1.24
CA GLY A 172 -0.75 9.64 2.54
C GLY A 172 0.65 9.04 2.77
N GLY A 173 1.60 9.17 1.85
CA GLY A 173 2.99 8.80 2.12
C GLY A 173 3.67 9.78 3.07
N SER A 174 4.61 9.35 3.90
CA SER A 174 5.37 10.24 4.77
C SER A 174 6.86 9.90 4.80
N ALA A 175 7.68 10.92 5.05
CA ALA A 175 9.11 10.78 5.26
C ALA A 175 9.54 11.63 6.46
N ASN A 176 10.07 10.98 7.49
CA ASN A 176 10.65 11.61 8.66
C ASN A 176 12.15 11.35 8.67
N GLN A 177 12.94 12.39 8.87
CA GLN A 177 14.38 12.31 9.02
C GLN A 177 14.80 13.06 10.27
N THR A 178 15.59 12.39 11.09
CA THR A 178 16.26 13.00 12.25
C THR A 178 17.75 12.82 12.07
N ARG A 179 18.52 13.87 12.28
CA ARG A 179 19.98 13.83 12.36
C ARG A 179 20.39 14.46 13.66
N GLN A 180 21.11 13.70 14.48
CA GLN A 180 21.69 14.19 15.72
C GLN A 180 23.20 14.04 15.64
N CYS A 181 23.92 15.11 15.97
CA CYS A 181 25.37 15.13 16.01
C CYS A 181 25.86 15.71 17.32
N ALA A 182 26.82 15.06 17.94
CA ALA A 182 27.51 15.51 19.15
C ALA A 182 28.94 14.96 19.16
N ASN A 183 29.92 15.78 19.53
CA ASN A 183 31.30 15.37 19.79
C ASN A 183 31.92 14.49 18.68
N GLY A 184 31.70 14.84 17.41
CA GLY A 184 32.23 14.10 16.26
C GLY A 184 31.48 12.81 15.91
N ASN A 185 30.41 12.47 16.63
CA ASN A 185 29.52 11.36 16.32
C ASN A 185 28.19 11.89 15.77
N CYS A 186 27.69 11.26 14.70
CA CYS A 186 26.46 11.65 14.04
C CYS A 186 25.58 10.43 13.74
N THR A 187 24.35 10.46 14.22
CA THR A 187 23.31 9.48 13.91
C THR A 187 22.22 10.13 13.06
N ALA A 188 21.95 9.55 11.89
CA ALA A 188 20.90 10.02 10.98
C ALA A 188 19.92 8.90 10.65
N THR A 189 18.72 9.00 11.21
CA THR A 189 17.61 8.07 10.97
C THR A 189 16.67 8.68 9.94
N ARG A 190 16.23 7.88 8.98
CA ARG A 190 15.15 8.21 8.05
C ARG A 190 14.12 7.10 8.06
N ASN A 191 12.89 7.43 8.37
CA ASN A 191 11.74 6.54 8.29
C ASN A 191 10.83 7.02 7.16
N VAL A 192 10.42 6.12 6.30
CA VAL A 192 9.44 6.38 5.25
C VAL A 192 8.28 5.43 5.38
N VAL A 193 7.08 5.96 5.20
CA VAL A 193 5.85 5.19 5.04
C VAL A 193 5.34 5.47 3.64
N GLY A 194 5.25 4.43 2.83
CA GLY A 194 4.69 4.54 1.49
C GLY A 194 3.20 4.87 1.52
N PRO A 195 2.63 5.34 0.40
CA PRO A 195 1.18 5.54 0.27
C PRO A 195 0.36 4.26 0.55
N TYR A 196 1.00 3.09 0.46
CA TYR A 196 0.38 1.76 0.62
C TYR A 196 0.72 1.10 1.96
N GLY A 197 1.17 1.87 2.97
CA GLY A 197 1.46 1.36 4.33
C GLY A 197 2.81 0.66 4.49
N GLY A 198 3.47 0.25 3.40
CA GLY A 198 4.82 -0.30 3.44
C GLY A 198 5.81 0.68 4.07
N THR A 199 6.58 0.23 5.06
CA THR A 199 7.54 1.06 5.77
C THR A 199 8.97 0.75 5.34
N ALA A 200 9.85 1.72 5.36
CA ALA A 200 11.28 1.46 5.26
C ALA A 200 12.03 2.43 6.16
N SER A 201 13.13 1.95 6.75
CA SER A 201 13.99 2.77 7.58
C SER A 201 15.42 2.71 7.08
N ARG A 202 16.16 3.78 7.37
CA ARG A 202 17.60 3.83 7.18
C ARG A 202 18.23 4.58 8.34
N THR A 203 19.14 3.93 9.04
CA THR A 203 19.97 4.55 10.08
C THR A 203 21.39 4.66 9.56
N ARG A 204 22.01 5.83 9.73
CA ARG A 204 23.43 6.04 9.47
C ARG A 204 24.12 6.49 10.75
N ASN A 205 25.14 5.77 11.18
CA ASN A 205 25.96 6.14 12.32
C ASN A 205 27.36 6.42 11.79
N CYS A 206 27.87 7.63 12.01
CA CYS A 206 29.21 8.01 11.62
C CYS A 206 29.96 8.48 12.86
N SER A 207 31.21 8.03 13.00
CA SER A 207 32.12 8.50 14.05
C SER A 207 33.37 9.08 13.42
N ARG A 208 33.77 10.26 13.89
CA ARG A 208 35.08 10.83 13.61
C ARG A 208 36.20 10.02 14.28
N GLY A 209 35.96 9.49 15.49
CA GLY A 209 36.96 8.74 16.25
C GLY A 209 37.37 7.44 15.55
N ASP A 210 36.38 6.71 15.05
CA ASP A 210 36.62 5.44 14.34
C ASP A 210 36.87 5.64 12.83
N ALA A 211 36.89 6.89 12.36
CA ALA A 211 36.92 7.24 10.94
C ALA A 211 35.97 6.36 10.10
N SER A 212 34.74 6.14 10.57
CA SER A 212 33.83 5.16 9.97
C SER A 212 32.38 5.63 9.88
N CYS A 213 31.64 5.03 8.96
CA CYS A 213 30.20 5.20 8.81
C CYS A 213 29.53 3.85 8.55
N SER A 214 28.57 3.46 9.40
CA SER A 214 27.68 2.33 9.16
C SER A 214 26.31 2.81 8.66
N VAL A 215 25.74 2.06 7.72
CA VAL A 215 24.42 2.31 7.15
C VAL A 215 23.60 1.03 7.26
N THR A 216 22.56 1.08 8.07
CA THR A 216 21.56 0.01 8.18
C THR A 216 20.30 0.42 7.43
N ARG A 217 19.75 -0.48 6.63
CA ARG A 217 18.49 -0.30 5.88
C ARG A 217 17.55 -1.43 6.23
N THR A 218 16.31 -1.11 6.56
CA THR A 218 15.23 -2.08 6.75
C THR A 218 14.14 -1.81 5.72
N GLY A 219 13.78 -2.84 4.95
CA GLY A 219 12.74 -2.75 3.93
C GLY A 219 11.33 -3.07 4.45
N PRO A 220 10.31 -2.98 3.58
CA PRO A 220 8.90 -3.21 3.94
C PRO A 220 8.58 -4.61 4.45
N MET A 221 9.40 -5.61 4.09
CA MET A 221 9.27 -6.99 4.57
C MET A 221 10.11 -7.26 5.83
N GLY A 222 10.56 -6.23 6.54
CA GLY A 222 11.36 -6.35 7.77
C GLY A 222 12.82 -6.81 7.56
N ARG A 223 13.21 -7.19 6.34
CA ARG A 223 14.59 -7.56 6.02
C ARG A 223 15.52 -6.37 6.21
N THR A 224 16.63 -6.61 6.92
CA THR A 224 17.62 -5.59 7.27
C THR A 224 18.98 -5.93 6.67
N GLY A 225 19.67 -4.93 6.14
CA GLY A 225 21.05 -5.04 5.69
C GLY A 225 21.89 -3.88 6.23
N THR A 226 23.10 -4.20 6.69
CA THR A 226 24.07 -3.20 7.19
C THR A 226 25.33 -3.23 6.35
N ARG A 227 25.83 -2.04 6.00
CA ARG A 227 27.14 -1.86 5.37
C ARG A 227 27.93 -0.82 6.15
N THR A 228 29.17 -1.16 6.49
CA THR A 228 30.11 -0.23 7.13
C THR A 228 31.19 0.16 6.15
N HIS A 229 31.58 1.44 6.18
CA HIS A 229 32.72 1.97 5.46
C HIS A 229 33.69 2.57 6.48
N ILE A 230 34.97 2.23 6.35
CA ILE A 230 36.06 2.80 7.14
C ILE A 230 36.88 3.66 6.17
N PHE A 231 37.15 4.90 6.55
CA PHE A 231 37.89 5.85 5.75
C PHE A 231 39.38 5.75 6.13
N GLY A 232 40.25 5.45 5.15
CA GLY A 232 41.69 5.34 5.38
C GLY A 232 42.40 4.07 4.89
N ASN A 233 41.80 3.31 3.97
CA ASN A 233 42.55 2.36 3.11
C ASN A 233 42.93 3.03 1.80
#